data_AF-A0A919JAZ2-F1
#
_entry.id   AF-A0A919JAZ2-F1
#
_cell.length_a   1.000
_cell.length_b   1.000
_cell.length_c   1.000
_cell.angle_alpha   90.00
_cell.angle_beta   90.00
_cell.angle_gamma   90.00
#
_symmetry.space_group_name_H-M   'P 1'
#
loop_
_entity.id
_entity.type
_entity.pdbx_description
1 polymer ?
#
loop_
_entity_poly.entity_id
_entity_poly.type
_entity_poly.pdbx_seq_one_letter_code
_entity_poly.pdbx_strand_id
1 'polypeptide(L)'
;MSRGEEAVEWVAELLRQLGPTREEVADSLRKAGITGLPDNVFEDPIANYLKANGVTSPEVDLEQVALDAYENPDMTDGPFRVRLPRPVREFILAFEEGAYADLRAEVNV
;
A
#
# COMPACT_ATOMS: atom_id res chain seq x y z
N MET A 1 12.29 -1.93 -20.73
CA MET A 1 11.40 -2.32 -19.63
C MET A 1 10.00 -2.39 -20.19
N SER A 2 9.22 -3.38 -19.78
CA SER A 2 7.80 -3.40 -20.10
C SER A 2 7.06 -2.37 -19.23
N ARG A 3 5.88 -1.93 -19.66
CA ARG A 3 5.04 -1.00 -18.89
C ARG A 3 4.64 -1.57 -17.52
N GLY A 4 4.58 -2.90 -17.40
CA GLY A 4 4.37 -3.60 -16.13
C GLY A 4 5.58 -3.55 -15.20
N GLU A 5 6.79 -3.73 -15.73
CA GLU A 5 8.03 -3.56 -14.95
C GLU A 5 8.19 -2.13 -14.43
N GLU A 6 7.84 -1.13 -15.24
CA GLU A 6 7.85 0.27 -14.83
C GLU A 6 6.86 0.55 -13.69
N ALA A 7 5.65 -0.03 -13.74
CA ALA A 7 4.67 0.09 -12.67
C ALA A 7 5.15 -0.59 -11.37
N VAL A 8 5.75 -1.78 -11.46
CA VAL A 8 6.31 -2.50 -10.31
C VAL A 8 7.42 -1.69 -9.64
N GLU A 9 8.37 -1.16 -10.42
CA GLU A 9 9.47 -0.36 -9.87
C GLU A 9 8.97 0.94 -9.25
N TRP A 10 8.02 1.61 -9.91
CA TRP A 10 7.42 2.83 -9.40
C TRP A 10 6.71 2.61 -8.05
N VAL A 11 5.90 1.57 -7.94
CA VAL A 11 5.22 1.23 -6.66
C VAL A 11 6.23 0.81 -5.60
N ALA A 12 7.27 0.05 -5.96
CA ALA A 12 8.34 -0.29 -5.02
C ALA A 12 9.03 0.97 -4.48
N GLU A 13 9.24 1.98 -5.32
CA GLU A 13 9.82 3.26 -4.92
C GLU A 13 8.90 4.06 -4.00
N LEU A 14 7.59 4.14 -4.31
CA LEU A 14 6.60 4.75 -3.42
C LEU A 14 6.62 4.13 -2.03
N LEU A 15 6.65 2.80 -1.95
CA LEU A 15 6.71 2.09 -0.67
C LEU A 15 8.02 2.36 0.11
N ARG A 16 9.14 2.55 -0.59
CA ARG A 16 10.43 2.92 0.04
C ARG A 16 10.42 4.34 0.61
N GLN A 17 9.66 5.26 0.01
CA GLN A 17 9.57 6.65 0.46
C GLN A 17 8.83 6.83 1.79
N LEU A 18 8.02 5.83 2.20
CA LEU A 18 7.34 5.86 3.51
C LEU A 18 8.33 5.81 4.68
N GLY A 19 9.48 5.17 4.51
CA GLY A 19 10.58 5.20 5.46
C GLY A 19 11.23 3.83 5.73
N PRO A 20 12.43 3.84 6.35
CA PRO A 20 13.21 2.65 6.70
C PRO A 20 12.72 1.92 7.96
N THR A 21 11.78 2.46 8.73
CA THR A 21 11.22 1.86 9.96
C THR A 21 9.70 1.92 9.96
N ARG A 22 9.03 1.01 10.70
CA ARG A 22 7.55 1.03 10.80
C ARG A 22 7.03 2.32 11.44
N GLU A 23 7.80 2.92 12.36
CA GLU A 23 7.48 4.21 12.98
C GLU A 23 7.55 5.34 11.96
N GLU A 24 8.57 5.36 11.10
CA GLU A 24 8.66 6.34 10.01
C GLU A 24 7.57 6.15 8.96
N VAL A 25 7.20 4.91 8.65
CA VAL A 25 6.02 4.62 7.79
C VAL A 25 4.77 5.25 8.37
N ALA A 26 4.49 5.01 9.67
CA ALA A 26 3.36 5.60 10.35
C ALA A 26 3.41 7.15 10.32
N ASP A 27 4.56 7.74 10.57
CA ASP A 27 4.73 9.21 10.53
C ASP A 27 4.53 9.79 9.14
N SER A 28 4.97 9.10 8.08
CA SER A 28 4.74 9.50 6.70
C SER A 28 3.24 9.46 6.36
N LEU A 29 2.53 8.41 6.77
CA LEU A 29 1.08 8.30 6.60
C LEU A 29 0.33 9.41 7.35
N ARG A 30 0.71 9.70 8.60
CA ARG A 30 0.16 10.81 9.39
C ARG A 30 0.37 12.16 8.70
N LYS A 31 1.58 12.44 8.23
CA LYS A 31 1.90 13.69 7.53
C LYS A 31 1.09 13.85 6.25
N ALA A 32 0.78 12.74 5.58
CA ALA A 32 -0.08 12.71 4.41
C ALA A 32 -1.58 12.73 4.73
N GLY A 33 -1.98 12.65 6.00
CA GLY A 33 -3.38 12.58 6.42
C GLY A 33 -4.08 11.29 5.98
N ILE A 34 -3.32 10.21 5.78
CA ILE A 34 -3.82 8.93 5.30
C ILE A 34 -4.20 8.06 6.49
N THR A 35 -5.42 7.54 6.46
CA THR A 35 -5.94 6.55 7.38
C THR A 35 -6.39 5.30 6.61
N GLY A 36 -6.72 4.23 7.31
CA GLY A 36 -7.24 3.03 6.70
C GLY A 36 -8.03 2.14 7.65
N LEU A 37 -8.56 1.05 7.11
CA LEU A 37 -9.31 0.05 7.85
C LEU A 37 -8.42 -1.18 8.11
N PRO A 38 -8.34 -1.67 9.37
CA PRO A 38 -7.68 -2.94 9.63
C PRO A 38 -8.42 -4.07 8.92
N ASP A 39 -7.69 -5.13 8.56
CA ASP A 39 -8.20 -6.34 7.90
C ASP A 39 -8.87 -6.11 6.52
N ASN A 40 -8.69 -4.93 5.91
CA ASN A 40 -9.22 -4.62 4.58
C ASN A 40 -8.08 -4.32 3.60
N VAL A 41 -7.70 -5.32 2.81
CA VAL A 41 -6.60 -5.26 1.83
C VAL A 41 -6.75 -4.17 0.75
N PHE A 42 -7.97 -3.64 0.56
CA PHE A 42 -8.21 -2.55 -0.38
C PHE A 42 -8.24 -1.19 0.29
N GLU A 43 -8.46 -1.10 1.60
CA GLU A 43 -8.64 0.17 2.32
C GLU A 43 -7.72 0.29 3.53
N ASP A 44 -6.67 -0.52 3.60
CA ASP A 44 -5.61 -0.34 4.58
C ASP A 44 -4.84 0.96 4.31
N PRO A 45 -4.10 1.49 5.29
CA PRO A 45 -3.37 2.75 5.11
C PRO A 45 -2.38 2.72 3.94
N ILE A 46 -1.77 1.58 3.62
CA ILE A 46 -0.85 1.43 2.50
C ILE A 46 -1.60 1.43 1.16
N ALA A 47 -2.70 0.68 1.03
CA ALA A 47 -3.55 0.76 -0.15
C ALA A 47 -4.04 2.19 -0.40
N ASN A 48 -4.47 2.89 0.65
CA ASN A 48 -4.93 4.28 0.52
C ASN A 48 -3.79 5.25 0.17
N TYR A 49 -2.57 5.02 0.67
CA TYR A 49 -1.38 5.76 0.24
C TYR A 49 -1.08 5.56 -1.24
N LEU A 50 -1.12 4.32 -1.72
CA LEU A 50 -0.88 4.00 -3.12
C LEU A 50 -1.96 4.63 -4.03
N LYS A 51 -3.24 4.58 -3.62
CA LYS A 51 -4.33 5.29 -4.32
C LYS A 51 -4.11 6.80 -4.37
N ALA A 52 -3.71 7.41 -3.26
CA ALA A 52 -3.40 8.84 -3.20
C ALA A 52 -2.24 9.24 -4.13
N ASN A 53 -1.37 8.30 -4.46
CA ASN A 53 -0.27 8.48 -5.41
C ASN A 53 -0.60 8.00 -6.84
N GLY A 54 -1.86 7.70 -7.14
CA GLY A 54 -2.33 7.39 -8.50
C GLY A 54 -2.30 5.91 -8.88
N VAL A 55 -2.14 4.99 -7.92
CA VAL A 55 -2.34 3.55 -8.16
C VAL A 55 -3.82 3.24 -8.13
N THR A 56 -4.40 2.88 -9.28
CA THR A 56 -5.82 2.52 -9.37
C THR A 56 -6.02 1.08 -8.86
N SER A 57 -6.65 0.92 -7.70
CA SER A 57 -7.01 -0.38 -7.11
C SER A 57 -5.85 -1.30 -6.67
N PRO A 58 -4.96 -0.84 -5.76
CA PRO A 58 -4.00 -1.72 -5.10
C PRO A 58 -4.71 -2.66 -4.11
N GLU A 59 -4.32 -3.94 -4.14
CA GLU A 59 -4.63 -4.90 -3.09
C GLU A 59 -3.35 -5.15 -2.29
N VAL A 60 -3.35 -4.84 -1.00
CA VAL A 60 -2.18 -4.97 -0.13
C VAL A 60 -2.41 -6.06 0.90
N ASP A 61 -1.60 -7.11 0.84
CA ASP A 61 -1.51 -8.15 1.86
C ASP A 61 -0.16 -8.06 2.60
N LEU A 62 0.10 -8.94 3.56
CA LEU A 62 1.34 -8.92 4.36
C LEU A 62 2.62 -9.23 3.57
N GLU A 63 2.52 -9.80 2.38
CA GLU A 63 3.66 -10.22 1.56
C GLU A 63 3.88 -9.29 0.35
N GLN A 64 2.81 -8.78 -0.24
CA GLN A 64 2.83 -8.10 -1.54
C GLN A 64 1.72 -7.07 -1.72
N VAL A 65 1.93 -6.21 -2.71
CA VAL A 65 0.90 -5.41 -3.35
C VAL A 65 0.58 -6.03 -4.70
N ALA A 66 -0.67 -6.42 -4.93
CA ALA A 66 -1.16 -6.76 -6.25
C ALA A 66 -1.72 -5.51 -6.95
N LEU A 67 -1.25 -5.27 -8.17
CA LEU A 67 -1.68 -4.18 -9.03
C LEU A 67 -2.56 -4.76 -10.12
N ASP A 68 -3.81 -4.31 -10.20
CA ASP A 68 -4.74 -4.85 -11.18
C ASP A 68 -4.34 -4.46 -12.61
N ALA A 69 -4.40 -5.41 -13.53
CA ALA A 69 -3.99 -5.23 -14.92
C ALA A 69 -5.12 -4.68 -15.81
N TYR A 70 -6.35 -4.62 -15.31
CA TYR A 70 -7.56 -4.32 -16.09
C TYR A 70 -7.61 -2.93 -16.73
N GLU A 71 -6.76 -1.98 -16.34
CA GLU A 71 -6.72 -0.64 -16.94
C GLU A 71 -5.85 -0.55 -18.21
N ASN A 72 -5.24 -1.65 -18.65
CA ASN A 72 -4.45 -1.66 -19.87
C ASN A 72 -4.81 -2.88 -20.75
N PRO A 73 -5.59 -2.70 -21.83
CA PRO A 73 -6.07 -3.79 -22.68
C PRO A 73 -4.94 -4.56 -23.40
N ASP A 74 -3.71 -4.05 -23.36
CA ASP A 74 -2.51 -4.74 -23.88
C ASP A 74 -1.80 -5.63 -22.85
N MET A 75 -2.29 -5.70 -21.59
CA MET A 75 -1.68 -6.49 -20.52
C MET A 75 -2.31 -7.89 -20.42
N THR A 76 -1.58 -8.91 -20.92
CA THR A 76 -1.97 -10.33 -20.88
C THR A 76 -1.52 -11.09 -19.63
N ASP A 77 -0.70 -10.48 -18.77
CA ASP A 77 0.14 -11.22 -17.81
C ASP A 77 -0.42 -11.29 -16.36
N GLY A 78 -1.68 -10.88 -16.16
CA GLY A 78 -2.33 -10.89 -14.84
C GLY A 78 -1.82 -9.78 -13.91
N PRO A 79 -2.26 -9.75 -12.65
CA PRO A 79 -1.90 -8.68 -11.72
C PRO A 79 -0.40 -8.69 -11.42
N PHE A 80 0.24 -7.53 -11.52
CA PHE A 80 1.64 -7.38 -11.16
C PHE A 80 1.79 -7.38 -9.64
N ARG A 81 2.80 -8.09 -9.13
CA ARG A 81 3.04 -8.20 -7.70
C ARG A 81 4.31 -7.45 -7.31
N VAL A 82 4.19 -6.57 -6.33
CA VAL A 82 5.29 -5.83 -5.75
C VAL A 82 5.52 -6.34 -4.34
N ARG A 83 6.73 -6.83 -4.06
CA ARG A 83 7.06 -7.29 -2.71
C ARG A 83 7.07 -6.12 -1.73
N LEU A 84 6.44 -6.30 -0.57
CA LEU A 84 6.49 -5.28 0.47
C LEU A 84 7.90 -5.12 1.07
N PRO A 85 8.41 -3.88 1.19
CA PRO A 85 9.54 -3.59 2.05
C PRO A 85 9.25 -4.05 3.48
N ARG A 86 10.28 -4.58 4.16
CA ARG A 86 10.17 -5.05 5.55
C ARG A 86 9.50 -4.02 6.49
N PRO A 87 9.85 -2.72 6.46
CA PRO A 87 9.23 -1.73 7.34
C PRO A 87 7.72 -1.58 7.12
N VAL A 88 7.27 -1.71 5.86
CA VAL A 88 5.85 -1.64 5.51
C VAL A 88 5.10 -2.86 6.05
N ARG A 89 5.66 -4.07 5.91
CA ARG A 89 5.07 -5.28 6.50
C ARG A 89 4.98 -5.19 8.03
N GLU A 90 6.04 -4.72 8.68
CA GLU A 90 6.07 -4.54 10.13
C GLU A 90 5.06 -3.49 10.60
N PHE A 91 4.82 -2.45 9.79
CA PHE A 91 3.77 -1.47 10.02
C PHE A 91 2.37 -2.10 9.91
N ILE A 92 2.06 -2.83 8.83
CA ILE A 92 0.74 -3.44 8.63
C ILE A 92 0.38 -4.36 9.80
N LEU A 93 1.29 -5.25 10.21
CA LEU A 93 1.09 -6.13 11.37
C LEU A 93 0.76 -5.35 12.65
N ALA A 94 1.56 -4.33 12.94
CA ALA A 94 1.35 -3.51 14.14
C ALA A 94 0.05 -2.67 14.05
N PHE A 95 -0.35 -2.26 12.85
CA PHE A 95 -1.62 -1.56 12.61
C PHE A 95 -2.83 -2.48 12.84
N GLU A 96 -2.80 -3.70 12.32
CA GLU A 96 -3.80 -4.75 12.55
C GLU A 96 -3.95 -5.05 14.05
N GLU A 97 -2.83 -5.15 14.77
CA GLU A 97 -2.77 -5.34 16.23
C GLU A 97 -3.23 -4.10 17.04
N GLY A 98 -3.41 -2.94 16.40
CA GLY A 98 -3.94 -1.73 17.03
C GLY A 98 -2.90 -0.78 17.61
N ALA A 99 -1.62 -0.94 17.29
CA ALA A 99 -0.53 -0.06 17.76
C ALA A 99 -0.66 1.38 17.24
N TYR A 100 -1.40 1.60 16.16
CA TYR A 100 -1.60 2.91 15.51
C TYR A 100 -3.09 3.27 15.42
N ALA A 101 -3.74 3.42 16.58
CA ALA A 101 -5.17 3.73 16.65
C ALA A 101 -5.55 5.04 15.94
N ASP A 102 -4.64 6.01 15.90
CA ASP A 102 -4.82 7.31 15.26
C ASP A 102 -4.84 7.25 13.71
N LEU A 103 -4.34 6.15 13.13
CA LEU A 103 -4.37 5.90 11.69
C LEU A 103 -5.58 5.07 11.24
N ARG A 104 -6.46 4.67 12.18
CA ARG A 104 -7.68 3.94 11.85
C ARG A 104 -8.75 4.91 11.36
N ALA A 105 -9.36 4.61 10.22
CA ALA A 105 -10.50 5.36 9.71
C ALA A 105 -11.74 5.11 10.59
N GLU A 106 -12.55 6.15 10.76
CA GLU A 106 -13.85 6.01 11.42
C GLU A 106 -14.81 5.23 10.51
N VAL A 107 -15.37 4.15 11.02
CA VAL A 107 -16.47 3.45 10.35
C VAL A 107 -17.73 4.25 10.61
N ASN A 108 -18.15 5.07 9.65
CA ASN A 108 -19.49 5.65 9.67
C ASN A 108 -20.50 4.53 9.42
N VAL A 109 -21.12 4.07 10.50
CA VAL A 109 -22.27 3.14 10.50
C VAL A 109 -23.58 3.84 10.19
#